data_AF-A0AAV0X876-F1
#
_entry.id   AF-A0AAV0X876-F1
#
_cell.length_a   1.000
_cell.length_b   1.000
_cell.length_c   1.000
_cell.angle_alpha   90.00
_cell.angle_beta   90.00
_cell.angle_gamma   90.00
#
_symmetry.space_group_name_H-M   'P 1'
#
loop_
_entity.id
_entity.type
_entity.pdbx_description
1 polymer ?
#
loop_
_entity_poly.entity_id
_entity_poly.type
_entity_poly.pdbx_seq_one_letter_code
_entity_poly.pdbx_strand_id
1 'polypeptide(L)'
;MEFLHQNPENRPNIDSYIEAKNILHHLSVINDAAERGVKWMEDFNTKFTKNENQKQYVLKVVQEYRKKYPSHTKDTLTKDAQCT
;
A
#
# COMPACT_ATOMS: atom_id res chain seq x y z
N MET A 1 26.80 12.24 6.37
CA MET A 1 25.42 12.79 6.30
C MET A 1 25.44 14.32 6.34
N GLU A 2 26.31 14.95 5.55
CA GLU A 2 26.50 16.41 5.60
C GLU A 2 25.36 17.17 4.91
N PHE A 3 24.74 16.55 3.90
CA PHE A 3 23.58 17.11 3.17
C PHE A 3 22.33 17.35 4.03
N LEU A 4 22.21 16.71 5.20
CA LEU A 4 21.06 16.89 6.11
C LEU A 4 21.03 18.29 6.74
N HIS A 5 22.19 18.92 6.86
CA HIS A 5 22.35 20.25 7.44
C HIS A 5 22.40 21.37 6.38
N GLN A 6 22.31 21.03 5.09
CA GLN A 6 22.29 21.98 3.99
C GLN A 6 20.88 22.22 3.45
N ASN A 7 20.70 23.39 2.81
CA ASN A 7 19.47 23.78 2.15
C ASN A 7 19.04 22.72 1.12
N PRO A 8 17.75 22.35 1.06
CA PRO A 8 17.24 21.32 0.15
C PRO A 8 17.61 21.54 -1.32
N GLU A 9 17.72 22.79 -1.75
CA GLU A 9 18.05 23.17 -3.12
C GLU A 9 19.50 22.82 -3.53
N ASN A 10 20.43 22.75 -2.57
CA ASN A 10 21.84 22.44 -2.85
C ASN A 10 22.14 20.95 -2.79
N ARG A 11 21.24 20.15 -2.20
CA ARG A 11 21.41 18.69 -2.04
C ARG A 11 21.68 17.93 -3.33
N PRO A 12 21.06 18.25 -4.49
CA PRO A 12 21.33 17.55 -5.74
C PRO A 12 22.80 17.56 -6.19
N ASN A 13 23.59 18.51 -5.70
CA ASN A 13 25.00 18.66 -6.05
C ASN A 13 25.97 18.05 -5.01
N ILE A 14 25.44 17.40 -3.97
CA ILE A 14 26.25 16.80 -2.89
C ILE A 14 26.37 15.30 -3.15
N ASP A 15 27.60 14.79 -3.29
CA ASP A 15 27.85 13.37 -3.58
C ASP A 15 27.19 12.43 -2.58
N SER A 16 27.28 12.74 -1.27
CA SER A 16 26.65 11.92 -0.22
C SER A 16 25.11 11.88 -0.30
N TYR A 17 24.47 12.90 -0.89
CA TYR A 17 23.02 12.88 -1.15
C TYR A 17 22.71 12.03 -2.38
N ILE A 18 23.52 12.12 -3.44
CA ILE A 18 23.36 11.32 -4.67
C ILE A 18 23.48 9.83 -4.34
N GLU A 19 24.49 9.45 -3.56
CA GLU A 19 24.70 8.08 -3.12
C GLU A 19 23.55 7.57 -2.24
N ALA A 20 23.14 8.34 -1.22
CA ALA A 20 22.03 7.96 -0.36
C ALA A 20 20.70 7.85 -1.13
N LYS A 21 20.44 8.76 -2.08
CA LYS A 21 19.28 8.71 -2.97
C LYS A 21 19.30 7.47 -3.85
N ASN A 22 20.47 7.09 -4.38
CA ASN A 22 20.63 5.87 -5.15
C ASN A 22 20.35 4.64 -4.29
N ILE A 23 20.86 4.58 -3.06
CA ILE A 23 20.58 3.46 -2.14
C ILE A 23 19.07 3.38 -1.85
N LEU A 24 18.42 4.49 -1.51
CA LEU A 24 16.97 4.56 -1.27
C LEU A 24 16.13 4.16 -2.49
N HIS A 25 16.56 4.56 -3.69
CA HIS A 25 15.92 4.18 -4.95
C HIS A 25 16.01 2.67 -5.19
N HIS A 26 17.14 2.04 -4.90
CA HIS A 26 17.30 0.59 -5.05
C HIS A 26 16.72 -0.22 -3.88
N LEU A 27 16.55 0.41 -2.71
CA LEU A 27 15.81 -0.13 -1.56
C LEU A 27 14.29 -0.14 -1.81
N SER A 28 13.83 0.23 -3.01
CA SER A 28 12.42 0.43 -3.32
C SER A 28 11.54 -0.70 -2.74
N VAL A 29 10.57 -0.29 -1.93
CA VAL A 29 9.59 -1.12 -1.21
C VAL A 29 8.59 -1.80 -2.16
N ILE A 30 8.93 -1.88 -3.45
CA ILE A 30 8.09 -2.45 -4.51
C ILE A 30 7.96 -3.95 -4.29
N ASN A 31 9.05 -4.59 -3.86
CA ASN A 31 9.02 -6.01 -3.55
C ASN A 31 8.21 -6.31 -2.28
N ASP A 32 8.34 -5.51 -1.23
CA ASP A 32 7.57 -5.69 0.01
C ASP A 32 6.05 -5.57 -0.23
N ALA A 33 5.61 -4.67 -1.12
CA ALA A 33 4.21 -4.60 -1.51
C ALA A 33 3.75 -5.83 -2.30
N ALA A 34 4.59 -6.35 -3.21
CA ALA A 34 4.29 -7.56 -3.98
C ALA A 34 4.27 -8.81 -3.09
N GLU A 35 5.29 -9.01 -2.26
CA GLU A 35 5.41 -10.09 -1.28
C GLU A 35 4.26 -10.05 -0.27
N ARG A 36 3.89 -8.87 0.22
CA ARG A 36 2.72 -8.69 1.09
C ARG A 36 1.42 -9.09 0.38
N GLY A 37 1.28 -8.77 -0.90
CA GLY A 37 0.14 -9.19 -1.72
C GLY A 37 0.04 -10.71 -1.84
N VAL A 38 1.16 -11.39 -2.09
CA VAL A 38 1.24 -12.85 -2.14
C VAL A 38 0.86 -13.45 -0.78
N LYS A 39 1.47 -12.95 0.30
CA LYS A 39 1.21 -13.43 1.66
C LYS A 39 -0.26 -13.30 2.05
N TRP A 40 -0.92 -12.21 1.67
CA TRP A 40 -2.35 -12.03 1.90
C TRP A 40 -3.21 -13.05 1.16
N MET A 41 -2.88 -13.38 -0.09
CA MET A 41 -3.63 -14.38 -0.85
C MET A 41 -3.41 -15.80 -0.32
N GLU A 42 -2.19 -16.14 0.09
CA GLU A 42 -1.88 -17.40 0.77
C GLU A 42 -2.68 -17.56 2.07
N ASP A 43 -2.66 -16.53 2.92
CA ASP A 43 -3.40 -16.51 4.18
C ASP A 43 -4.91 -16.57 3.94
N PHE A 44 -5.43 -15.85 2.93
CA PHE A 44 -6.84 -15.88 2.58
C PHE A 44 -7.30 -17.28 2.14
N ASN A 45 -6.51 -17.94 1.30
CA ASN A 45 -6.80 -19.27 0.78
C ASN A 45 -6.80 -20.35 1.87
N THR A 46 -6.08 -20.14 2.98
CA THR A 46 -5.93 -21.10 4.06
C THR A 46 -6.89 -20.87 5.24
N LYS A 47 -7.28 -19.62 5.52
CA LYS A 47 -8.03 -19.26 6.75
C LYS A 47 -9.55 -19.27 6.63
N PHE A 48 -10.13 -18.97 5.46
CA PHE A 48 -11.57 -18.67 5.37
C PHE A 48 -12.47 -19.90 5.16
N THR A 49 -12.21 -20.70 4.12
CA THR A 49 -13.06 -21.84 3.73
C THR A 49 -12.32 -22.70 2.72
N LYS A 50 -12.66 -23.99 2.62
CA LYS A 50 -12.14 -24.89 1.56
C LYS A 50 -12.94 -24.79 0.26
N ASN A 51 -14.08 -24.09 0.27
CA ASN A 51 -14.95 -23.94 -0.90
C ASN A 51 -14.50 -22.77 -1.78
N GLU A 52 -14.05 -23.07 -3.00
CA GLU A 52 -13.56 -22.07 -3.94
C GLU A 52 -14.62 -21.02 -4.34
N ASN A 53 -15.89 -21.41 -4.49
CA ASN A 53 -16.95 -20.46 -4.83
C ASN A 53 -17.15 -19.41 -3.73
N GLN A 54 -17.05 -19.83 -2.46
CA GLN A 54 -17.16 -18.91 -1.33
C GLN A 54 -15.94 -17.97 -1.26
N LYS A 55 -14.73 -18.48 -1.52
CA LYS A 55 -13.52 -17.64 -1.60
C LYS A 55 -13.66 -16.55 -2.66
N GLN A 56 -14.07 -16.94 -3.87
CA GLN A 56 -14.25 -16.00 -4.98
C GLN A 56 -15.35 -14.96 -4.68
N TYR A 57 -16.44 -15.38 -4.05
CA TYR A 57 -17.50 -14.47 -3.64
C TYR A 57 -17.00 -13.41 -2.65
N VAL A 58 -16.27 -13.82 -1.61
CA VAL A 58 -15.71 -12.89 -0.61
C VAL A 58 -14.72 -11.93 -1.26
N LEU A 59 -13.82 -12.41 -2.13
CA LEU A 59 -12.89 -11.54 -2.87
C LEU A 59 -13.64 -10.49 -3.70
N LYS A 60 -14.70 -10.90 -4.39
CA LYS A 60 -15.56 -9.99 -5.16
C LYS A 60 -16.19 -8.92 -4.27
N VAL A 61 -16.77 -9.31 -3.14
CA VAL A 61 -17.37 -8.37 -2.18
C VAL A 61 -16.34 -7.36 -1.66
N VAL A 62 -15.15 -7.82 -1.30
CA VAL A 62 -14.06 -6.94 -0.82
C VAL A 62 -13.62 -5.95 -1.91
N GLN A 63 -13.51 -6.39 -3.16
CA GLN A 63 -13.17 -5.51 -4.28
C GLN A 63 -14.22 -4.43 -4.50
N GLU A 64 -15.50 -4.80 -4.51
CA GLU A 64 -16.59 -3.83 -4.67
C GLU A 64 -16.65 -2.85 -3.49
N TYR A 65 -16.42 -3.32 -2.26
CA TYR A 65 -16.34 -2.46 -1.08
C TYR A 65 -15.19 -1.43 -1.18
N ARG A 66 -14.00 -1.85 -1.63
CA ARG A 66 -12.84 -0.95 -1.81
C ARG A 66 -13.06 0.09 -2.91
N LYS A 67 -13.81 -0.25 -3.97
CA LYS A 67 -14.21 0.72 -5.00
C LYS A 67 -15.20 1.74 -4.44
N LYS A 68 -16.16 1.28 -3.63
CA LYS A 68 -17.18 2.13 -3.02
C LYS A 68 -16.58 3.08 -1.96
N TYR A 69 -15.66 2.56 -1.16
CA TYR A 69 -15.01 3.28 -0.07
C TYR A 69 -13.48 3.27 -0.27
N PRO A 70 -12.94 4.22 -1.07
CA PRO A 70 -11.51 4.24 -1.41
C PRO A 70 -10.61 4.63 -0.23
N SER A 71 -11.18 5.14 0.85
CA SER A 71 -10.46 5.51 2.07
C SER A 71 -11.14 4.89 3.28
N HIS A 72 -10.35 4.69 4.34
CA HIS A 72 -10.76 4.13 5.61
C HIS A 72 -11.22 5.21 6.62
N THR A 73 -11.31 6.46 6.19
CA THR A 73 -11.77 7.57 7.04
C THR A 73 -13.27 7.46 7.29
N LYS A 74 -13.70 7.88 8.49
CA LYS A 74 -15.12 7.90 8.88
C LYS A 74 -15.97 8.64 7.83
N ASP A 75 -15.49 9.77 7.34
CA ASP A 75 -16.12 10.56 6.28
C ASP A 75 -16.43 9.73 5.03
N THR A 76 -15.46 8.94 4.56
CA THR A 76 -15.63 8.09 3.39
C THR A 76 -16.63 6.98 3.64
N LEU A 77 -16.65 6.42 4.86
CA LEU A 77 -17.56 5.35 5.27
C LEU A 77 -19.00 5.83 5.51
N THR A 78 -19.20 7.11 5.81
CA THR A 78 -20.53 7.70 6.08
C THR A 78 -21.22 8.25 4.84
N LYS A 79 -20.61 8.21 3.66
CA LYS A 79 -21.21 8.73 2.41
C LYS A 79 -22.56 8.09 2.07
N ASP A 80 -22.78 6.85 2.47
CA ASP A 80 -24.04 6.13 2.30
C ASP A 80 -25.01 6.26 3.49
N ALA A 81 -24.54 6.81 4.61
CA ALA A 81 -25.35 6.98 5.83
C ALA A 81 -26.02 8.36 5.93
N GLN A 82 -25.74 9.29 5.00
CA GLN A 82 -26.28 10.66 4.99
C GLN A 82 -27.52 10.82 4.07
N CYS A 83 -27.96 9.77 3.38
CA CYS A 83 -29.21 9.74 2.60
C CYS A 83 -30.19 8.70 3.19
N THR A 84 -30.62 8.93 4.43
CA THR A 84 -31.82 8.39 5.08
C THR A 84 -32.19 9.34 6.21
#